data_AF-A0A485KDC1-F1
#
_entry.id   AF-A0A485KDC1-F1
#
_cell.length_a   1.000
_cell.length_b   1.000
_cell.length_c   1.000
_cell.angle_alpha   90.00
_cell.angle_beta   90.00
_cell.angle_gamma   90.00
#
_symmetry.space_group_name_H-M   'P 1'
#
loop_
_entity.id
_entity.type
_entity.pdbx_description
1 polymer ?
#
loop_
_entity_poly.entity_id
_entity_poly.type
_entity_poly.pdbx_seq_one_letter_code
_entity_poly.pdbx_strand_id
1 'polypeptide(L)'
;MAGYMNGADDAFPVSTCVMGSSQGYGSIVLLVGDVVPPFCVPSAPEPIFALSVLETAMLENATVQYLLSTYIDDLRVTFEARVDTDGTHSSVSSNVTKQLISPTTGQVTLTGHNTTNWRFDTTPLLPRYQFHYSCASEIVRGGGLWASHGGIVTNAALAVGWTCSHHVDNRQEVSVTQYIALAGMLHLFSGDVLTTLKGVQGVLLNKPVLTYDFISSLERRKVVLFLLIFFRLGSVFYLEVCRLYHRTASETALFFVSSAMACGLYTLAIFWPLVTLQHVPSVPIFRGKVIRLYAPILHVGNVIVTLVLLGSHNLTTYLYNPLWQRPQSRWPFWVQGHSVASGVYDEITVAPCIEAISPDFVMATAIVCALSLLYPLIQQRKFWLDTNYFHKNEFLSNEFVPNYVTFLPLYETECIKYGSKLFAKASTLALFGYAIIEEEKTSTIEVKPAGTHQHDHHEGPMFVVINLPDLLPSLLPHNIFAPHIVGTVRNYQYQMAPPGTRLRKTTHYFMSKGTCVS
;
A
#
# COMPACT_ATOMS: atom_id res chain seq x y z
N MET A 1 32.54 25.82 41.34
CA MET A 1 32.83 26.58 42.57
C MET A 1 32.37 25.72 43.73
N ALA A 2 33.28 25.29 44.60
CA ALA A 2 32.92 24.50 45.79
C ALA A 2 32.27 25.43 46.81
N GLY A 3 30.98 25.21 47.12
CA GLY A 3 30.20 26.00 48.07
C GLY A 3 29.38 25.09 48.96
N TYR A 4 29.81 25.00 50.22
CA TYR A 4 29.03 24.67 51.42
C TYR A 4 27.90 23.63 51.31
N MET A 5 28.24 22.37 51.55
CA MET A 5 27.30 21.41 52.17
C MET A 5 27.38 21.61 53.68
N ASN A 6 26.42 22.34 54.27
CA ASN A 6 26.18 22.33 55.71
C ASN A 6 24.94 21.46 55.95
N GLY A 7 25.10 20.43 56.78
CA GLY A 7 24.05 19.46 57.07
C GLY A 7 22.89 20.06 57.86
N ALA A 8 21.71 20.00 57.24
CA ALA A 8 20.39 19.67 57.81
C ALA A 8 19.41 19.57 56.63
N ASP A 9 18.85 18.39 56.34
CA ASP A 9 17.64 18.19 55.53
C ASP A 9 17.36 19.19 54.38
N ASP A 10 18.30 19.40 53.44
CA ASP A 10 18.04 20.18 52.23
C ASP A 10 17.20 19.32 51.26
N ALA A 11 15.91 19.21 51.54
CA ALA A 11 14.94 18.61 50.64
C ALA A 11 14.70 19.57 49.47
N PHE A 12 15.16 19.21 48.27
CA PHE A 12 14.81 19.97 47.07
C PHE A 12 13.29 19.94 46.85
N PRO A 13 12.67 21.08 46.54
CA PRO A 13 11.24 21.12 46.26
C PRO A 13 10.94 20.42 44.93
N VAL A 14 10.04 19.44 44.96
CA VAL A 14 9.64 18.64 43.80
C VAL A 14 8.18 18.90 43.45
N SER A 15 7.92 19.13 42.17
CA SER A 15 6.57 19.18 41.61
C SER A 15 6.26 17.92 40.82
N THR A 16 5.12 17.32 41.13
CA THR A 16 4.60 16.15 40.40
C THR A 16 3.59 16.60 39.37
N CYS A 17 3.91 16.36 38.12
CA CYS A 17 3.12 16.74 36.97
C CYS A 17 2.66 15.52 36.19
N VAL A 18 1.53 15.65 35.48
CA VAL A 18 0.98 14.55 34.68
C VAL A 18 0.81 15.01 33.25
N MET A 19 1.38 14.26 32.33
CA MET A 19 1.28 14.48 30.90
C MET A 19 0.31 13.47 30.29
N GLY A 20 -0.62 13.90 29.44
CA GLY A 20 -1.50 13.00 28.67
C GLY A 20 -2.79 12.53 29.37
N SER A 21 -3.03 12.91 30.63
CA SER A 21 -4.16 12.42 31.44
C SER A 21 -5.54 12.55 30.77
N SER A 22 -5.76 13.56 29.93
CA SER A 22 -7.02 13.76 29.19
C SER A 22 -7.34 12.66 28.17
N GLN A 23 -6.35 11.85 27.78
CA GLN A 23 -6.52 10.78 26.79
C GLN A 23 -6.56 9.37 27.41
N GLY A 24 -6.37 9.24 28.74
CA GLY A 24 -6.37 7.96 29.45
C GLY A 24 -5.01 7.24 29.50
N TYR A 25 -3.99 7.83 28.90
CA TYR A 25 -2.61 7.33 28.91
C TYR A 25 -1.62 8.50 28.96
N GLY A 26 -0.46 8.29 29.55
CA GLY A 26 0.42 9.39 29.88
C GLY A 26 1.66 8.99 30.67
N SER A 27 2.35 10.00 31.19
CA SER A 27 3.52 9.82 32.05
C SER A 27 3.50 10.80 33.20
N ILE A 28 4.11 10.41 34.32
CA ILE A 28 4.32 11.30 35.46
C ILE A 28 5.68 11.97 35.27
N VAL A 29 5.72 13.29 35.42
CA VAL A 29 6.94 14.09 35.31
C VAL A 29 7.21 14.72 36.67
N LEU A 30 8.42 14.55 37.19
CA LEU A 30 8.90 15.15 38.42
C LEU A 30 9.88 16.27 38.07
N LEU A 31 9.54 17.49 38.49
CA LEU A 31 10.37 18.68 38.28
C LEU A 31 11.01 19.07 39.61
N VAL A 32 12.33 19.24 39.60
CA VAL A 32 13.10 19.60 40.80
C VAL A 32 13.51 21.06 40.70
N GLY A 33 13.00 21.89 41.62
CA GLY A 33 13.30 23.31 41.72
C GLY A 33 14.41 23.62 42.72
N ASP A 34 14.70 24.90 42.87
CA ASP A 34 15.69 25.43 43.80
C ASP A 34 15.07 25.69 45.18
N VAL A 35 14.33 26.79 45.32
CA VAL A 35 13.72 27.21 46.60
C VAL A 35 12.22 26.91 46.65
N VAL A 36 11.55 26.89 45.49
CA VAL A 36 10.09 26.71 45.36
C VAL A 36 9.81 25.59 44.36
N PRO A 37 8.76 24.76 44.57
CA PRO A 37 8.37 23.73 43.62
C PRO A 37 7.98 24.34 42.26
N PRO A 38 8.58 23.91 41.14
CA PRO A 38 8.32 24.48 39.81
C PRO A 38 6.87 24.28 39.36
N PHE A 39 6.32 25.18 38.56
CA PHE A 39 4.99 24.96 38.01
C PHE A 39 5.03 23.94 36.86
N CYS A 40 4.03 23.06 36.79
CA CYS A 40 3.91 22.10 35.68
C CYS A 40 3.71 22.78 34.33
N VAL A 41 3.00 23.92 34.31
CA VAL A 41 2.82 24.75 33.11
C VAL A 41 3.12 26.19 33.52
N PRO A 42 4.39 26.60 33.48
CA PRO A 42 4.77 27.93 33.93
C PRO A 42 4.37 28.98 32.87
N SER A 43 3.98 30.17 33.31
CA SER A 43 3.60 31.29 32.43
C SER A 43 4.80 32.02 31.81
N ALA A 44 6.00 31.79 32.35
CA ALA A 44 7.29 32.26 31.88
C ALA A 44 8.33 31.14 32.04
N PRO A 45 9.49 31.19 31.34
CA PRO A 45 10.51 30.16 31.49
C PRO A 45 11.00 30.02 32.95
N GLU A 46 10.96 28.81 33.48
CA GLU A 46 11.32 28.51 34.88
C GLU A 46 12.55 27.58 34.96
N PRO A 47 13.58 27.92 35.75
CA PRO A 47 14.78 27.09 35.87
C PRO A 47 14.54 25.87 36.75
N ILE A 48 15.11 24.73 36.36
CA ILE A 48 15.05 23.46 37.10
C ILE A 48 16.43 22.83 37.25
N PHE A 49 16.65 22.13 38.37
CA PHE A 49 17.86 21.35 38.63
C PHE A 49 17.84 19.98 37.96
N ALA A 50 16.67 19.34 37.97
CA ALA A 50 16.49 18.00 37.44
C ALA A 50 15.07 17.81 36.93
N LEU A 51 14.95 16.92 35.96
CA LEU A 51 13.69 16.51 35.35
C LEU A 51 13.68 14.99 35.32
N SER A 52 12.65 14.37 35.89
CA SER A 52 12.49 12.92 35.85
C SER A 52 11.16 12.51 35.26
N VAL A 53 11.14 11.42 34.50
CA VAL A 53 9.94 10.82 33.94
C VAL A 53 9.74 9.46 34.60
N LEU A 54 8.56 9.26 35.17
CA LEU A 54 8.14 8.05 35.82
C LEU A 54 7.07 7.36 34.96
N GLU A 55 7.42 6.16 34.50
CA GLU A 55 6.62 5.26 33.69
C GLU A 55 6.70 3.84 34.24
N THR A 56 6.12 2.86 33.54
CA THR A 56 6.36 1.44 33.78
C THR A 56 7.10 0.82 32.59
N ALA A 57 7.91 -0.19 32.87
CA ALA A 57 8.61 -1.00 31.89
C ALA A 57 8.47 -2.49 32.21
N MET A 58 8.42 -3.32 31.18
CA MET A 58 8.35 -4.77 31.31
C MET A 58 9.72 -5.35 30.99
N LEU A 59 10.32 -6.05 31.95
CA LEU A 59 11.56 -6.78 31.71
C LEU A 59 11.28 -8.09 30.97
N GLU A 60 12.34 -8.69 30.42
CA GLU A 60 12.28 -9.93 29.64
C GLU A 60 11.62 -11.10 30.39
N ASN A 61 11.66 -11.10 31.72
CA ASN A 61 11.01 -12.08 32.58
C ASN A 61 9.50 -11.81 32.81
N ALA A 62 8.89 -10.94 32.01
CA ALA A 62 7.50 -10.48 32.14
C ALA A 62 7.19 -9.80 33.50
N THR A 63 8.20 -9.32 34.23
CA THR A 63 7.97 -8.54 35.45
C THR A 63 7.79 -7.07 35.10
N VAL A 64 6.74 -6.48 35.64
CA VAL A 64 6.45 -5.05 35.52
C VAL A 64 7.20 -4.32 36.62
N GLN A 65 7.96 -3.30 36.25
CA GLN A 65 8.67 -2.42 37.18
C GLN A 65 8.39 -0.96 36.83
N TYR A 66 8.50 -0.06 37.81
CA TYR A 66 8.49 1.37 37.51
C TYR A 66 9.82 1.75 36.90
N LEU A 67 9.80 2.52 35.82
CA LEU A 67 10.96 3.06 35.14
C LEU A 67 11.04 4.56 35.46
N LEU A 68 12.07 4.94 36.21
CA LEU A 68 12.40 6.34 36.49
C LEU A 68 13.57 6.74 35.60
N SER A 69 13.33 7.68 34.69
CA SER A 69 14.34 8.27 33.80
C SER A 69 14.65 9.68 34.27
N THR A 70 15.84 9.91 34.81
CA THR A 70 16.22 11.18 35.46
C THR A 70 17.32 11.88 34.67
N TYR A 71 17.07 13.16 34.37
CA TYR A 71 18.02 14.12 33.88
C TYR A 71 18.41 15.06 35.00
N ILE A 72 19.72 15.28 35.19
CA ILE A 72 20.25 16.27 36.12
C ILE A 72 21.02 17.29 35.29
N ASP A 73 20.72 18.56 35.49
CA ASP A 73 21.37 19.64 34.77
C ASP A 73 22.77 19.90 35.34
N ASP A 74 23.80 19.70 34.53
CA ASP A 74 25.21 19.90 34.88
C ASP A 74 25.99 20.38 33.65
N LEU A 75 27.12 21.07 33.86
CA LEU A 75 28.04 21.53 32.81
C LEU A 75 28.59 20.41 31.94
N ARG A 76 28.52 19.16 32.41
CA ARG A 76 28.99 17.96 31.71
C ARG A 76 27.93 17.33 30.81
N VAL A 77 26.69 17.80 30.86
CA VAL A 77 25.62 17.28 30.01
C VAL A 77 25.93 17.57 28.55
N THR A 78 25.86 16.54 27.73
CA THR A 78 25.96 16.64 26.28
C THR A 78 24.64 16.25 25.63
N PHE A 79 24.39 16.83 24.46
CA PHE A 79 23.22 16.51 23.65
C PHE A 79 23.66 15.85 22.34
N GLU A 80 22.98 14.78 21.97
CA GLU A 80 23.18 14.03 20.75
C GLU A 80 22.02 14.28 19.78
N ALA A 81 22.32 14.38 18.48
CA ALA A 81 21.29 14.48 17.46
C ALA A 81 20.76 13.07 17.13
N ARG A 82 19.45 12.87 17.28
CA ARG A 82 18.71 11.72 16.76
C ARG A 82 18.06 12.12 15.43
N VAL A 83 18.01 11.18 14.49
CA VAL A 83 17.37 11.37 13.19
C VAL A 83 15.96 10.80 13.25
N ASP A 84 14.97 11.65 13.05
CA ASP A 84 13.57 11.27 13.00
C ASP A 84 13.23 10.65 11.64
N THR A 85 12.09 9.95 11.55
CA THR A 85 11.68 9.21 10.35
C THR A 85 11.48 10.10 9.12
N ASP A 86 11.23 11.40 9.33
CA ASP A 86 11.12 12.41 8.28
C ASP A 86 12.47 13.03 7.86
N GLY A 87 13.57 12.58 8.46
CA GLY A 87 14.92 13.08 8.23
C GLY A 87 15.27 14.34 9.03
N THR A 88 14.37 14.83 9.87
CA THR A 88 14.68 15.94 10.79
C THR A 88 15.57 15.47 11.94
N HIS A 89 16.23 16.43 12.61
CA HIS A 89 17.15 16.14 13.70
C HIS A 89 16.59 16.68 15.02
N SER A 90 16.40 15.77 15.97
CA SER A 90 15.99 16.08 17.34
C SER A 90 17.17 15.95 18.30
N SER A 91 17.39 16.94 19.15
CA SER A 91 18.50 16.96 20.10
C SER A 91 18.08 16.30 21.42
N VAL A 92 18.76 15.24 21.82
CA VAL A 92 18.44 14.40 22.99
C VAL A 92 19.60 14.41 23.99
N SER A 93 19.33 14.47 25.28
CA SER A 93 20.37 14.37 26.31
C SER A 93 20.99 12.99 26.30
N SER A 94 22.33 12.91 26.27
CA SER A 94 23.05 11.64 26.34
C SER A 94 23.23 11.13 27.78
N ASN A 95 22.91 11.96 28.78
CA ASN A 95 23.18 11.68 30.19
C ASN A 95 21.87 11.61 30.99
N VAL A 96 21.04 10.61 30.68
CA VAL A 96 19.83 10.28 31.43
C VAL A 96 20.08 9.01 32.23
N THR A 97 19.95 9.09 33.56
CA THR A 97 20.05 7.92 34.43
C THR A 97 18.71 7.20 34.46
N LYS A 98 18.70 5.90 34.14
CA LYS A 98 17.50 5.08 34.20
C LYS A 98 17.58 4.10 35.36
N GLN A 99 16.51 4.07 36.16
CA GLN A 99 16.36 3.21 37.32
C GLN A 99 15.06 2.44 37.22
N LEU A 100 15.12 1.17 37.59
CA LEU A 100 13.95 0.33 37.75
C LEU A 100 13.64 0.18 39.23
N ILE A 101 12.38 0.38 39.60
CA ILE A 101 11.89 0.29 40.97
C ILE A 101 10.89 -0.86 41.02
N SER A 102 11.20 -1.85 41.85
CA SER A 102 10.32 -2.99 42.09
C SER A 102 9.04 -2.53 42.80
N PRO A 103 7.84 -2.82 42.25
CA PRO A 103 6.58 -2.39 42.87
C PRO A 103 6.29 -3.11 44.20
N THR A 104 6.87 -4.31 44.41
CA THR A 104 6.63 -5.13 45.60
C THR A 104 7.66 -4.94 46.71
N THR A 105 8.93 -4.75 46.35
CA THR A 105 10.04 -4.66 47.31
C THR A 105 10.56 -3.23 47.49
N GLY A 106 10.23 -2.31 46.58
CA GLY A 106 10.82 -0.97 46.54
C GLY A 106 12.31 -0.97 46.16
N GLN A 107 12.89 -2.13 45.81
CA GLN A 107 14.28 -2.22 45.43
C GLN A 107 14.54 -1.43 44.14
N VAL A 108 15.56 -0.55 44.19
CA VAL A 108 16.00 0.27 43.06
C VAL A 108 17.20 -0.39 42.41
N THR A 109 17.15 -0.56 41.10
CA THR A 109 18.26 -1.09 40.29
C THR A 109 18.53 -0.18 39.10
N LEU A 110 19.81 0.04 38.78
CA LEU A 110 20.17 0.80 37.59
C LEU A 110 19.93 -0.05 36.34
N THR A 111 19.47 0.60 35.26
CA THR A 111 19.20 -0.05 33.98
C THR A 111 19.84 0.71 32.83
N GLY A 112 19.87 0.09 31.65
CA GLY A 112 20.45 0.70 30.45
C GLY A 112 19.65 1.92 29.97
N HIS A 113 20.33 2.82 29.25
CA HIS A 113 19.68 3.95 28.59
C HIS A 113 18.66 3.48 27.53
N ASN A 114 18.83 2.27 27.00
CA ASN A 114 18.00 1.65 25.98
C ASN A 114 16.79 0.87 26.54
N THR A 115 16.53 0.91 27.85
CA THR A 115 15.38 0.21 28.43
C THR A 115 14.08 0.76 27.86
N THR A 116 13.29 -0.13 27.28
CA THR A 116 12.11 0.22 26.50
C THR A 116 10.81 0.13 27.30
N ASN A 117 9.85 0.91 26.85
CA ASN A 117 8.47 0.98 27.30
C ASN A 117 7.53 1.15 26.09
N TRP A 118 6.22 1.30 26.34
CA TRP A 118 5.18 1.46 25.31
C TRP A 118 5.18 0.35 24.25
N ARG A 119 5.58 -0.87 24.65
CA ARG A 119 5.79 -1.98 23.73
C ARG A 119 4.47 -2.59 23.28
N PHE A 120 4.31 -2.84 21.99
CA PHE A 120 3.28 -3.73 21.47
C PHE A 120 3.77 -4.49 20.24
N ASP A 121 3.16 -5.66 20.02
CA ASP A 121 3.46 -6.53 18.90
C ASP A 121 2.18 -6.78 18.09
N THR A 122 2.24 -6.76 16.75
CA THR A 122 1.11 -7.11 15.87
C THR A 122 1.52 -8.12 14.80
N THR A 123 0.54 -8.90 14.32
CA THR A 123 0.75 -9.94 13.29
C THR A 123 -0.10 -9.63 12.04
N PRO A 124 0.29 -8.65 11.21
CA PRO A 124 -0.53 -8.18 10.08
C PRO A 124 -0.78 -9.20 8.98
N LEU A 125 0.11 -10.18 8.79
CA LEU A 125 -0.02 -11.21 7.75
C LEU A 125 0.10 -12.63 8.32
N LEU A 126 1.29 -12.98 8.80
CA LEU A 126 1.61 -14.31 9.30
C LEU A 126 2.56 -14.15 10.49
N PRO A 127 2.61 -15.13 11.43
CA PRO A 127 3.49 -15.07 12.59
C PRO A 127 4.99 -14.94 12.26
N ARG A 128 5.42 -15.23 11.02
CA ARG A 128 6.80 -15.04 10.54
C ARG A 128 7.17 -13.56 10.32
N TYR A 129 6.16 -12.71 10.13
CA TYR A 129 6.33 -11.28 9.80
C TYR A 129 5.64 -10.43 10.87
N GLN A 130 6.14 -10.49 12.11
CA GLN A 130 5.61 -9.70 13.20
C GLN A 130 6.09 -8.26 13.11
N PHE A 131 5.23 -7.33 13.49
CA PHE A 131 5.57 -5.92 13.65
C PHE A 131 5.76 -5.65 15.14
N HIS A 132 6.93 -5.15 15.49
CA HIS A 132 7.32 -4.77 16.85
C HIS A 132 7.39 -3.26 16.96
N TYR A 133 6.83 -2.71 18.01
CA TYR A 133 6.98 -1.30 18.37
C TYR A 133 7.43 -1.18 19.81
N SER A 134 8.36 -0.26 20.05
CA SER A 134 8.77 0.10 21.42
C SER A 134 9.37 1.49 21.44
N CYS A 135 9.28 2.14 22.59
CA CYS A 135 9.89 3.44 22.83
C CYS A 135 10.90 3.36 23.97
N ALA A 136 11.79 4.33 24.02
CA ALA A 136 12.62 4.61 25.19
C ALA A 136 12.42 6.09 25.54
N SER A 137 12.17 6.38 26.81
CA SER A 137 11.97 7.74 27.29
C SER A 137 13.28 8.51 27.30
N GLU A 138 13.22 9.76 26.88
CA GLU A 138 14.37 10.61 26.60
C GLU A 138 14.06 12.06 27.01
N ILE A 139 15.10 12.83 27.34
CA ILE A 139 14.95 14.27 27.58
C ILE A 139 15.45 15.01 26.35
N VAL A 140 14.56 15.77 25.72
CA VAL A 140 14.82 16.46 24.46
C VAL A 140 15.04 17.95 24.69
N ARG A 141 15.88 18.53 23.85
CA ARG A 141 16.15 19.97 23.82
C ARG A 141 15.26 20.61 22.74
N GLY A 142 14.18 21.30 23.13
CA GLY A 142 13.37 22.09 22.19
C GLY A 142 11.85 21.88 22.19
N GLY A 143 11.18 22.70 21.36
CA GLY A 143 9.83 23.29 21.53
C GLY A 143 8.61 22.38 21.70
N GLY A 144 8.03 22.43 22.89
CA GLY A 144 6.71 21.92 23.24
C GLY A 144 6.16 22.66 24.46
N LEU A 145 4.98 22.27 24.98
CA LEU A 145 4.35 22.89 26.16
C LEU A 145 5.28 22.89 27.41
N TRP A 146 6.24 21.96 27.44
CA TRP A 146 7.22 21.77 28.52
C TRP A 146 8.58 22.40 28.24
N ALA A 147 8.83 22.92 27.04
CA ALA A 147 10.08 23.64 26.72
C ALA A 147 10.21 24.99 27.45
N SER A 148 9.23 25.33 28.29
CA SER A 148 9.28 26.44 29.23
C SER A 148 10.09 26.12 30.49
N HIS A 149 10.55 24.89 30.69
CA HIS A 149 11.52 24.56 31.74
C HIS A 149 12.95 24.66 31.20
N GLY A 150 13.76 25.50 31.83
CA GLY A 150 15.17 25.69 31.49
C GLY A 150 16.08 24.95 32.46
N GLY A 151 17.14 24.30 31.98
CA GLY A 151 18.20 23.82 32.87
C GLY A 151 18.85 24.99 33.62
N ILE A 152 18.96 24.93 34.94
CA ILE A 152 19.50 26.05 35.75
C ILE A 152 20.97 26.36 35.43
N VAL A 153 21.74 25.38 35.01
CA VAL A 153 23.17 25.47 34.66
C VAL A 153 23.35 25.66 33.16
N THR A 154 22.70 24.83 32.34
CA THR A 154 22.89 24.81 30.89
C THR A 154 22.03 25.83 30.15
N ASN A 155 20.98 26.34 30.80
CA ASN A 155 19.91 27.15 30.21
C ASN A 155 19.29 26.51 28.96
N ALA A 156 19.38 25.19 28.84
CA ALA A 156 18.74 24.46 27.76
C ALA A 156 17.24 24.36 28.02
N ALA A 157 16.40 24.63 27.02
CA ALA A 157 14.97 24.37 27.09
C ALA A 157 14.72 22.85 27.03
N LEU A 158 14.22 22.27 28.13
CA LEU A 158 14.06 20.84 28.32
C LEU A 158 12.62 20.43 28.10
N ALA A 159 12.40 19.30 27.43
CA ALA A 159 11.09 18.68 27.33
C ALA A 159 11.21 17.15 27.43
N VAL A 160 10.11 16.50 27.79
CA VAL A 160 10.01 15.04 27.74
C VAL A 160 9.76 14.59 26.31
N GLY A 161 10.49 13.58 25.86
CA GLY A 161 10.26 12.91 24.58
C GLY A 161 10.50 11.41 24.65
N TRP A 162 10.30 10.75 23.52
CA TRP A 162 10.53 9.32 23.37
C TRP A 162 11.26 9.06 22.07
N THR A 163 12.31 8.25 22.12
CA THR A 163 12.87 7.62 20.91
C THR A 163 12.10 6.32 20.68
N CYS A 164 11.27 6.30 19.65
CA CYS A 164 10.48 5.13 19.30
C CYS A 164 11.08 4.41 18.09
N SER A 165 11.06 3.08 18.14
CA SER A 165 11.56 2.22 17.08
C SER A 165 10.50 1.20 16.71
N HIS A 166 10.43 0.88 15.42
CA HIS A 166 9.60 -0.18 14.92
C HIS A 166 10.40 -1.11 14.01
N HIS A 167 10.10 -2.40 14.09
CA HIS A 167 10.78 -3.43 13.33
C HIS A 167 9.76 -4.42 12.76
N VAL A 168 10.03 -4.93 11.56
CA VAL A 168 9.27 -6.04 10.99
C VAL A 168 10.21 -7.23 10.82
N ASP A 169 9.84 -8.35 11.42
CA ASP A 169 10.59 -9.59 11.29
C ASP A 169 10.66 -10.03 9.83
N ASN A 170 11.84 -10.50 9.41
CA ASN A 170 12.09 -10.95 8.05
C ASN A 170 11.71 -9.93 6.96
N ARG A 171 11.77 -8.61 7.26
CA ARG A 171 11.42 -7.53 6.32
C ARG A 171 12.06 -7.64 4.94
N GLN A 172 13.27 -8.20 4.87
CA GLN A 172 14.00 -8.38 3.60
C GLN A 172 13.24 -9.31 2.63
N GLU A 173 12.60 -10.37 3.12
CA GLU A 173 11.79 -11.28 2.29
C GLU A 173 10.60 -10.55 1.67
N VAL A 174 9.92 -9.73 2.47
CA VAL A 174 8.78 -8.91 2.02
C VAL A 174 9.23 -7.88 0.97
N SER A 175 10.30 -7.13 1.25
CA SER A 175 10.81 -6.10 0.33
C SER A 175 11.30 -6.71 -1.00
N VAL A 176 12.09 -7.79 -0.96
CA VAL A 176 12.56 -8.48 -2.17
C VAL A 176 11.38 -8.99 -3.00
N THR A 177 10.38 -9.58 -2.35
CA THR A 177 9.17 -10.05 -3.04
C THR A 177 8.41 -8.91 -3.72
N GLN A 178 8.28 -7.75 -3.05
CA GLN A 178 7.66 -6.56 -3.66
C GLN A 178 8.49 -6.02 -4.84
N TYR A 179 9.81 -5.99 -4.75
CA TYR A 179 10.67 -5.55 -5.85
C TYR A 179 10.57 -6.47 -7.07
N ILE A 180 10.56 -7.80 -6.86
CA ILE A 180 10.36 -8.78 -7.93
C ILE A 180 8.98 -8.60 -8.56
N ALA A 181 7.93 -8.47 -7.74
CA ALA A 181 6.57 -8.24 -8.24
C ALA A 181 6.46 -6.93 -9.02
N LEU A 182 7.10 -5.85 -8.55
CA LEU A 182 7.14 -4.56 -9.23
C LEU A 182 7.85 -4.67 -10.59
N ALA A 183 9.03 -5.27 -10.65
CA ALA A 183 9.76 -5.47 -11.90
C ALA A 183 8.96 -6.34 -12.89
N GLY A 184 8.34 -7.41 -12.41
CA GLY A 184 7.46 -8.27 -13.21
C GLY A 184 6.24 -7.51 -13.75
N MET A 185 5.57 -6.72 -12.92
CA MET A 185 4.44 -5.89 -13.35
C MET A 185 4.85 -4.82 -14.37
N LEU A 186 5.99 -4.14 -14.18
CA LEU A 186 6.50 -3.16 -15.13
C LEU A 186 6.76 -3.78 -16.51
N HIS A 187 7.32 -4.99 -16.54
CA HIS A 187 7.48 -5.74 -17.79
C HIS A 187 6.12 -6.07 -18.42
N LEU A 188 5.18 -6.62 -17.64
CA LEU A 188 3.86 -7.01 -18.13
C LEU A 188 2.99 -5.83 -18.59
N PHE A 189 3.22 -4.63 -18.05
CA PHE A 189 2.54 -3.38 -18.45
C PHE A 189 3.24 -2.62 -19.57
N SER A 190 4.44 -3.00 -19.96
CA SER A 190 5.21 -2.26 -20.95
C SER A 190 4.46 -2.08 -22.28
N GLY A 191 3.77 -3.13 -22.74
CA GLY A 191 2.91 -3.09 -23.91
C GLY A 191 1.73 -2.11 -23.78
N ASP A 192 1.04 -2.11 -22.64
CA ASP A 192 -0.08 -1.20 -22.38
C ASP A 192 0.34 0.26 -22.34
N VAL A 193 1.50 0.55 -21.76
CA VAL A 193 2.04 1.91 -21.73
C VAL A 193 2.29 2.37 -23.17
N LEU A 194 2.91 1.53 -24.01
CA LEU A 194 3.14 1.86 -25.42
C LEU A 194 1.83 2.08 -26.20
N THR A 195 0.84 1.18 -26.04
CA THR A 195 -0.44 1.30 -26.75
C THR A 195 -1.21 2.53 -26.30
N THR A 196 -1.16 2.86 -25.01
CA THR A 196 -1.77 4.06 -24.44
C THR A 196 -1.09 5.32 -24.97
N LEU A 197 0.24 5.37 -25.02
CA LEU A 197 1.00 6.51 -25.57
C LEU A 197 0.69 6.72 -27.06
N LYS A 198 0.64 5.64 -27.86
CA LYS A 198 0.18 5.69 -29.26
C LYS A 198 -1.26 6.17 -29.37
N GLY A 199 -2.11 5.79 -28.41
CA GLY A 199 -3.48 6.25 -28.32
C GLY A 199 -3.57 7.76 -28.10
N VAL A 200 -2.83 8.29 -27.11
CA VAL A 200 -2.74 9.74 -26.82
C VAL A 200 -2.18 10.51 -28.01
N GLN A 201 -1.14 9.99 -28.67
CA GLN A 201 -0.62 10.57 -29.91
C GLN A 201 -1.70 10.64 -31.00
N GLY A 202 -2.53 9.59 -31.11
CA GLY A 202 -3.67 9.57 -32.02
C GLY A 202 -4.68 10.69 -31.73
N VAL A 203 -5.05 10.87 -30.45
CA VAL A 203 -5.95 11.95 -30.02
C VAL A 203 -5.38 13.31 -30.41
N LEU A 204 -4.11 13.58 -30.08
CA LEU A 204 -3.45 14.86 -30.35
C LEU A 204 -3.34 15.15 -31.85
N LEU A 205 -3.24 14.12 -32.69
CA LEU A 205 -3.16 14.23 -34.14
C LEU A 205 -4.53 14.14 -34.84
N ASN A 206 -5.64 14.12 -34.10
CA ASN A 206 -7.00 13.88 -34.62
C ASN A 206 -7.10 12.64 -35.52
N LYS A 207 -6.34 11.60 -35.19
CA LYS A 207 -6.35 10.29 -35.88
C LYS A 207 -7.18 9.30 -35.08
N PRO A 208 -7.78 8.28 -35.72
CA PRO A 208 -8.49 7.22 -35.01
C PRO A 208 -7.58 6.56 -33.96
N VAL A 209 -8.14 6.34 -32.77
CA VAL A 209 -7.44 5.94 -31.54
C VAL A 209 -7.88 4.55 -31.11
N LEU A 210 -6.90 3.73 -30.72
CA LEU A 210 -7.15 2.47 -30.05
C LEU A 210 -7.40 2.75 -28.56
N THR A 211 -8.66 2.76 -28.13
CA THR A 211 -9.04 2.86 -26.71
C THR A 211 -9.56 1.51 -26.23
N TYR A 212 -9.01 1.01 -25.12
CA TYR A 212 -9.56 -0.15 -24.43
C TYR A 212 -9.48 0.05 -22.91
N ASP A 213 -10.37 -0.63 -22.20
CA ASP A 213 -10.40 -0.60 -20.75
C ASP A 213 -9.40 -1.61 -20.18
N PHE A 214 -8.23 -1.11 -19.81
CA PHE A 214 -7.16 -1.91 -19.21
C PHE A 214 -7.61 -2.63 -17.92
N ILE A 215 -8.43 -2.00 -17.08
CA ILE A 215 -8.87 -2.61 -15.81
C ILE A 215 -9.77 -3.81 -16.10
N SER A 216 -10.69 -3.69 -17.06
CA SER A 216 -11.50 -4.82 -17.51
C SER A 216 -10.65 -5.95 -18.13
N SER A 217 -9.52 -5.63 -18.75
CA SER A 217 -8.60 -6.63 -19.31
C SER A 217 -7.88 -7.49 -18.26
N LEU A 218 -7.89 -7.09 -16.98
CA LEU A 218 -7.27 -7.88 -15.90
C LEU A 218 -7.87 -9.29 -15.79
N GLU A 219 -9.11 -9.51 -16.24
CA GLU A 219 -9.74 -10.82 -16.35
C GLU A 219 -8.86 -11.83 -17.12
N ARG A 220 -8.18 -11.39 -18.18
CA ARG A 220 -7.32 -12.25 -19.01
C ARG A 220 -5.88 -12.30 -18.50
N ARG A 221 -5.47 -11.36 -17.67
CA ARG A 221 -4.06 -11.16 -17.25
C ARG A 221 -3.79 -11.71 -15.86
N LYS A 222 -4.00 -13.01 -15.72
CA LYS A 222 -3.91 -13.72 -14.43
C LYS A 222 -2.56 -13.56 -13.72
N VAL A 223 -1.46 -13.49 -14.48
CA VAL A 223 -0.10 -13.28 -13.93
C VAL A 223 0.03 -11.90 -13.29
N VAL A 224 -0.47 -10.85 -13.95
CA VAL A 224 -0.50 -9.49 -13.38
C VAL A 224 -1.35 -9.47 -12.11
N LEU A 225 -2.53 -10.09 -12.16
CA LEU A 225 -3.44 -10.17 -11.03
C LEU A 225 -2.80 -10.88 -9.82
N PHE A 226 -1.99 -11.92 -10.06
CA PHE A 226 -1.23 -12.63 -9.04
C PHE A 226 -0.12 -11.76 -8.43
N LEU A 227 0.68 -11.09 -9.27
CA LEU A 227 1.74 -10.19 -8.77
C LEU A 227 1.19 -8.99 -7.98
N LEU A 228 0.01 -8.49 -8.37
CA LEU A 228 -0.69 -7.43 -7.64
C LEU A 228 -1.04 -7.82 -6.20
N ILE A 229 -1.31 -9.10 -5.91
CA ILE A 229 -1.52 -9.57 -4.54
C ILE A 229 -0.28 -9.32 -3.70
N PHE A 230 0.89 -9.80 -4.12
CA PHE A 230 2.14 -9.64 -3.36
C PHE A 230 2.50 -8.18 -3.14
N PHE A 231 2.30 -7.35 -4.17
CA PHE A 231 2.56 -5.93 -4.06
C PHE A 231 1.66 -5.27 -3.00
N ARG A 232 0.36 -5.62 -3.00
CA ARG A 232 -0.62 -5.10 -2.03
C ARG A 232 -0.49 -5.72 -0.63
N LEU A 233 -0.01 -6.95 -0.49
CA LEU A 233 0.21 -7.54 0.84
C LEU A 233 1.20 -6.72 1.67
N GLY A 234 2.21 -6.12 1.04
CA GLY A 234 3.13 -5.26 1.77
C GLY A 234 2.52 -3.95 2.28
N SER A 235 1.39 -3.49 1.74
CA SER A 235 0.73 -2.28 2.27
C SER A 235 0.10 -2.49 3.64
N VAL A 236 -0.10 -3.73 4.06
CA VAL A 236 -0.57 -4.04 5.41
C VAL A 236 0.47 -3.60 6.46
N PHE A 237 1.77 -3.72 6.18
CA PHE A 237 2.82 -3.21 7.07
C PHE A 237 2.90 -1.68 7.06
N TYR A 238 2.65 -1.03 5.92
CA TYR A 238 2.59 0.43 5.86
C TYR A 238 1.45 0.97 6.72
N LEU A 239 0.31 0.28 6.78
CA LEU A 239 -0.79 0.63 7.69
C LEU A 239 -0.39 0.55 9.17
N GLU A 240 0.36 -0.48 9.58
CA GLU A 240 0.86 -0.61 10.96
C GLU A 240 1.76 0.56 11.38
N VAL A 241 2.58 1.07 10.45
CA VAL A 241 3.42 2.25 10.69
C VAL A 241 2.56 3.51 10.68
N CYS A 242 1.74 3.71 9.64
CA CYS A 242 0.99 4.95 9.45
C CYS A 242 -0.09 5.17 10.52
N ARG A 243 -0.63 4.15 11.18
CA ARG A 243 -1.60 4.33 12.28
C ARG A 243 -1.01 5.04 13.50
N LEU A 244 0.32 5.09 13.61
CA LEU A 244 1.04 5.72 14.73
C LEU A 244 1.26 7.22 14.51
N TYR A 245 1.08 7.70 13.27
CA TYR A 245 1.42 9.06 12.88
C TYR A 245 0.21 9.73 12.20
N HIS A 246 -0.52 10.55 12.97
CA HIS A 246 -1.65 11.35 12.50
C HIS A 246 -1.55 12.82 12.92
N ARG A 247 -0.34 13.30 13.24
CA ARG A 247 -0.11 14.65 13.76
C ARG A 247 -0.15 15.69 12.65
N THR A 248 0.37 15.35 11.48
CA THR A 248 0.41 16.25 10.32
C THR A 248 -0.52 15.80 9.20
N ALA A 249 -0.91 16.73 8.34
CA ALA A 249 -1.70 16.42 7.15
C ALA A 249 -0.96 15.46 6.20
N SER A 250 0.36 15.56 6.10
CA SER A 250 1.20 14.64 5.32
C SER A 250 1.20 13.22 5.87
N GLU A 251 1.33 13.05 7.19
CA GLU A 251 1.26 11.73 7.83
C GLU A 251 -0.11 11.08 7.62
N THR A 252 -1.18 11.89 7.74
CA THR A 252 -2.55 11.45 7.48
C THR A 252 -2.75 11.06 6.01
N ALA A 253 -2.15 11.79 5.07
CA ALA A 253 -2.18 11.44 3.65
C ALA A 253 -1.47 10.11 3.37
N LEU A 254 -0.34 9.81 4.03
CA LEU A 254 0.34 8.52 3.92
C LEU A 254 -0.53 7.35 4.38
N PHE A 255 -1.31 7.54 5.46
CA PHE A 255 -2.28 6.55 5.90
C PHE A 255 -3.35 6.28 4.84
N PHE A 256 -3.90 7.32 4.20
CA PHE A 256 -4.88 7.18 3.13
C PHE A 256 -4.30 6.50 1.88
N VAL A 257 -3.07 6.84 1.47
CA VAL A 257 -2.39 6.16 0.35
C VAL A 257 -2.16 4.68 0.67
N SER A 258 -1.72 4.36 1.89
CA SER A 258 -1.53 2.98 2.33
C SER A 258 -2.86 2.21 2.36
N SER A 259 -3.93 2.86 2.80
CA SER A 259 -5.29 2.31 2.79
C SER A 259 -5.82 2.06 1.39
N ALA A 260 -5.59 2.99 0.44
CA ALA A 260 -5.96 2.84 -0.96
C ALA A 260 -5.25 1.63 -1.63
N MET A 261 -4.03 1.33 -1.21
CA MET A 261 -3.33 0.11 -1.67
C MET A 261 -3.91 -1.14 -1.02
N ALA A 262 -4.13 -1.11 0.30
CA ALA A 262 -4.57 -2.26 1.10
C ALA A 262 -6.01 -2.70 0.82
N CYS A 263 -6.95 -1.76 0.62
CA CYS A 263 -8.34 -2.09 0.30
C CYS A 263 -8.45 -2.89 -1.00
N GLY A 264 -7.45 -2.73 -1.86
CA GLY A 264 -7.27 -3.53 -3.05
C GLY A 264 -7.21 -5.05 -2.81
N LEU A 265 -6.77 -5.51 -1.63
CA LEU A 265 -6.78 -6.94 -1.29
C LEU A 265 -8.20 -7.50 -1.22
N TYR A 266 -9.17 -6.72 -0.72
CA TYR A 266 -10.57 -7.14 -0.60
C TYR A 266 -11.23 -7.26 -1.98
N THR A 267 -10.97 -6.31 -2.88
CA THR A 267 -11.45 -6.43 -4.26
C THR A 267 -10.85 -7.64 -4.97
N LEU A 268 -9.56 -7.93 -4.75
CA LEU A 268 -8.89 -9.11 -5.33
C LEU A 268 -9.44 -10.42 -4.73
N ALA A 269 -9.78 -10.44 -3.44
CA ALA A 269 -10.39 -11.59 -2.79
C ALA A 269 -11.77 -11.97 -3.38
N ILE A 270 -12.48 -11.01 -3.96
CA ILE A 270 -13.73 -11.26 -4.71
C ILE A 270 -13.44 -11.54 -6.19
N PHE A 271 -12.52 -10.79 -6.80
CA PHE A 271 -12.22 -10.88 -8.23
C PHE A 271 -11.66 -12.26 -8.61
N TRP A 272 -10.75 -12.83 -7.80
CA TRP A 272 -10.16 -14.14 -8.07
C TRP A 272 -11.18 -15.29 -8.13
N PRO A 273 -12.05 -15.49 -7.11
CA PRO A 273 -13.13 -16.47 -7.19
C PRO A 273 -14.07 -16.26 -8.38
N LEU A 274 -14.34 -15.01 -8.75
CA LEU A 274 -15.20 -14.73 -9.92
C LEU A 274 -14.51 -15.13 -11.23
N VAL A 275 -13.21 -14.87 -11.38
CA VAL A 275 -12.42 -15.30 -12.55
C VAL A 275 -12.30 -16.82 -12.63
N THR A 276 -12.13 -17.52 -11.50
CA THR A 276 -12.12 -18.99 -11.49
C THR A 276 -13.49 -19.56 -11.83
N LEU A 277 -14.57 -18.95 -11.32
CA LEU A 277 -15.95 -19.33 -11.65
C LEU A 277 -16.23 -19.29 -13.16
N GLN A 278 -15.60 -18.37 -13.91
CA GLN A 278 -15.78 -18.29 -15.37
C GLN A 278 -15.40 -19.59 -16.09
N HIS A 279 -14.45 -20.35 -15.54
CA HIS A 279 -13.91 -21.57 -16.14
C HIS A 279 -14.70 -22.83 -15.76
N VAL A 280 -15.61 -22.72 -14.78
CA VAL A 280 -16.50 -23.81 -14.39
C VAL A 280 -17.50 -24.05 -15.53
N PRO A 281 -17.77 -25.30 -15.92
CA PRO A 281 -18.72 -25.58 -16.99
C PRO A 281 -20.12 -25.03 -16.64
N SER A 282 -20.75 -24.37 -17.61
CA SER A 282 -22.10 -23.81 -17.45
C SER A 282 -23.13 -24.94 -17.36
N VAL A 283 -24.01 -24.88 -16.36
CA VAL A 283 -25.23 -25.71 -16.34
C VAL A 283 -26.16 -25.35 -17.52
N PRO A 284 -27.00 -26.28 -18.02
CA PRO A 284 -27.78 -26.07 -19.25
C PRO A 284 -28.62 -24.78 -19.28
N ILE A 285 -29.14 -24.34 -18.13
CA ILE A 285 -30.00 -23.15 -18.00
C ILE A 285 -29.22 -21.84 -18.23
N PHE A 286 -27.92 -21.82 -17.90
CA PHE A 286 -27.05 -20.65 -18.02
C PHE A 286 -26.13 -20.70 -19.25
N ARG A 287 -26.27 -21.69 -20.13
CA ARG A 287 -25.48 -21.76 -21.37
C ARG A 287 -25.70 -20.51 -22.21
N GLY A 288 -24.59 -19.87 -22.58
CA GLY A 288 -24.59 -18.64 -23.37
C GLY A 288 -25.03 -17.39 -22.62
N LYS A 289 -25.33 -17.45 -21.31
CA LYS A 289 -25.82 -16.31 -20.51
C LYS A 289 -24.84 -15.97 -19.40
N VAL A 290 -24.29 -14.77 -19.44
CA VAL A 290 -23.24 -14.31 -18.53
C VAL A 290 -23.65 -13.02 -17.84
N ILE A 291 -23.32 -12.87 -16.56
CA ILE A 291 -23.49 -11.62 -15.82
C ILE A 291 -22.26 -10.76 -16.04
N ARG A 292 -22.47 -9.49 -16.43
CA ARG A 292 -21.37 -8.54 -16.57
C ARG A 292 -21.21 -7.71 -15.29
N LEU A 293 -20.00 -7.67 -14.76
CA LEU A 293 -19.58 -6.74 -13.70
C LEU A 293 -18.64 -5.68 -14.27
N TYR A 294 -18.77 -4.44 -13.84
CA TYR A 294 -17.92 -3.36 -14.35
C TYR A 294 -16.65 -3.18 -13.49
N ALA A 295 -15.51 -3.69 -13.98
CA ALA A 295 -14.25 -3.73 -13.23
C ALA A 295 -13.70 -2.35 -12.78
N PRO A 296 -13.82 -1.25 -13.57
CA PRO A 296 -13.39 0.07 -13.11
C PRO A 296 -14.12 0.55 -11.85
N ILE A 297 -15.44 0.37 -11.76
CA ILE A 297 -16.18 0.68 -10.53
C ILE A 297 -15.72 -0.23 -9.40
N LEU A 298 -15.52 -1.52 -9.67
CA LEU A 298 -15.08 -2.46 -8.64
C LEU A 298 -13.70 -2.11 -8.06
N HIS A 299 -12.72 -1.71 -8.88
CA HIS A 299 -11.37 -1.41 -8.39
C HIS A 299 -11.17 0.05 -8.00
N VAL A 300 -11.45 0.99 -8.91
CA VAL A 300 -11.25 2.43 -8.67
C VAL A 300 -12.32 2.97 -7.73
N GLY A 301 -13.58 2.53 -7.91
CA GLY A 301 -14.64 2.89 -6.99
C GLY A 301 -14.36 2.40 -5.57
N ASN A 302 -13.75 1.22 -5.39
CA ASN A 302 -13.43 0.73 -4.04
C ASN A 302 -12.45 1.66 -3.33
N VAL A 303 -11.41 2.09 -4.04
CA VAL A 303 -10.45 3.07 -3.51
C VAL A 303 -11.18 4.34 -3.07
N ILE A 304 -12.03 4.90 -3.93
CA ILE A 304 -12.77 6.14 -3.62
C ILE A 304 -13.70 5.96 -2.41
N VAL A 305 -14.52 4.91 -2.40
CA VAL A 305 -15.49 4.66 -1.32
C VAL A 305 -14.76 4.39 -0.01
N THR A 306 -13.69 3.59 -0.01
CA THR A 306 -12.85 3.37 1.17
C THR A 306 -12.29 4.69 1.73
N LEU A 307 -11.74 5.55 0.86
CA LEU A 307 -11.20 6.83 1.30
C LEU A 307 -12.28 7.75 1.89
N VAL A 308 -13.49 7.73 1.35
CA VAL A 308 -14.63 8.48 1.88
C VAL A 308 -15.06 7.94 3.25
N LEU A 309 -15.17 6.62 3.40
CA LEU A 309 -15.54 5.99 4.68
C LEU A 309 -14.50 6.29 5.76
N LEU A 310 -13.23 6.03 5.50
CA LEU A 310 -12.15 6.34 6.45
C LEU A 310 -12.04 7.84 6.74
N GLY A 311 -12.25 8.68 5.72
CA GLY A 311 -12.26 10.14 5.86
C GLY A 311 -13.43 10.67 6.69
N SER A 312 -14.48 9.87 6.90
CA SER A 312 -15.59 10.21 7.80
C SER A 312 -15.26 9.99 9.28
N HIS A 313 -14.19 9.24 9.58
CA HIS A 313 -13.74 8.96 10.93
C HIS A 313 -12.66 9.93 11.40
N ASN A 314 -12.64 10.24 12.71
CA ASN A 314 -11.46 10.82 13.34
C ASN A 314 -10.46 9.69 13.65
N LEU A 315 -9.44 9.57 12.78
CA LEU A 315 -8.44 8.49 12.82
C LEU A 315 -7.71 8.41 14.18
N THR A 316 -7.51 9.54 14.86
CA THR A 316 -6.88 9.56 16.18
C THR A 316 -7.73 8.81 17.20
N THR A 317 -9.03 9.06 17.24
CA THR A 317 -9.95 8.35 18.15
C THR A 317 -10.26 6.93 17.69
N TYR A 318 -10.21 6.68 16.38
CA TYR A 318 -10.60 5.39 15.79
C TYR A 318 -9.48 4.35 15.81
N LEU A 319 -8.23 4.75 15.60
CA LEU A 319 -7.08 3.85 15.46
C LEU A 319 -5.96 4.10 16.47
N TYR A 320 -5.57 5.37 16.67
CA TYR A 320 -4.42 5.70 17.51
C TYR A 320 -4.71 5.55 19.01
N ASN A 321 -5.75 6.19 19.52
CA ASN A 321 -6.09 6.17 20.94
C ASN A 321 -6.41 4.75 21.47
N PRO A 322 -7.17 3.89 20.75
CA PRO A 322 -7.44 2.53 21.23
C PRO A 322 -6.18 1.70 21.50
N LEU A 323 -5.10 1.93 20.74
CA LEU A 323 -3.80 1.28 20.95
C LEU A 323 -3.24 1.56 22.36
N TRP A 324 -3.45 2.78 22.84
CA TRP A 324 -2.93 3.27 24.12
C TRP A 324 -3.95 3.20 25.27
N GLN A 325 -5.21 2.91 24.97
CA GLN A 325 -6.29 2.75 25.94
C GLN A 325 -6.60 1.28 26.26
N ARG A 326 -5.79 0.34 25.75
CA ARG A 326 -5.89 -1.09 26.04
C ARG A 326 -5.67 -1.40 27.55
N PRO A 327 -6.07 -2.60 28.03
CA PRO A 327 -5.96 -2.97 29.44
C PRO A 327 -4.55 -2.72 30.00
N GLN A 328 -4.51 -1.92 31.06
CA GLN A 328 -3.27 -1.44 31.68
C GLN A 328 -2.64 -2.56 32.51
N SER A 329 -1.32 -2.43 32.77
CA SER A 329 -0.65 -3.36 33.68
C SER A 329 -1.32 -3.40 35.06
N ARG A 330 -1.13 -4.48 35.81
CA ARG A 330 -1.53 -4.58 37.24
C ARG A 330 -1.10 -3.41 38.15
N TRP A 331 -0.18 -2.54 37.68
CA TRP A 331 0.35 -1.41 38.43
C TRP A 331 0.16 -0.08 37.68
N PRO A 332 -1.10 0.37 37.44
CA PRO A 332 -1.32 1.64 36.77
C PRO A 332 -1.07 2.82 37.72
N PHE A 333 -0.92 4.02 37.16
CA PHE A 333 -0.85 5.22 37.98
C PHE A 333 -2.24 5.73 38.34
N TRP A 334 -2.45 6.02 39.62
CA TRP A 334 -3.69 6.59 40.12
C TRP A 334 -3.55 8.12 40.23
N VAL A 335 -4.20 8.85 39.33
CA VAL A 335 -4.12 10.32 39.25
C VAL A 335 -5.54 10.89 39.30
N GLN A 336 -5.82 11.74 40.29
CA GLN A 336 -7.09 12.48 40.37
C GLN A 336 -8.34 11.59 40.21
N GLY A 337 -8.32 10.40 40.82
CA GLY A 337 -9.45 9.46 40.78
C GLY A 337 -9.56 8.60 39.51
N HIS A 338 -8.59 8.69 38.59
CA HIS A 338 -8.57 7.93 37.33
C HIS A 338 -7.26 7.14 37.19
N SER A 339 -7.34 6.01 36.47
CA SER A 339 -6.20 5.15 36.14
C SER A 339 -5.55 5.61 34.84
N VAL A 340 -4.26 5.96 34.88
CA VAL A 340 -3.49 6.42 33.71
C VAL A 340 -2.49 5.34 33.28
N ALA A 341 -2.60 4.91 32.02
CA ALA A 341 -1.66 3.96 31.43
C ALA A 341 -0.32 4.66 31.24
N SER A 342 0.79 3.99 31.58
CA SER A 342 2.10 4.61 31.46
C SER A 342 3.17 3.59 31.15
N GLY A 343 3.42 3.33 29.87
CA GLY A 343 4.50 2.44 29.41
C GLY A 343 4.09 0.98 29.21
N VAL A 344 3.66 0.27 30.26
CA VAL A 344 3.33 -1.17 30.19
C VAL A 344 1.84 -1.43 30.17
N TYR A 345 1.48 -2.44 29.39
CA TYR A 345 0.13 -2.97 29.28
C TYR A 345 0.15 -4.48 29.54
N ASP A 346 -0.98 -5.01 30.01
CA ASP A 346 -1.11 -6.44 30.32
C ASP A 346 -1.03 -7.30 29.05
N GLU A 347 -1.58 -6.81 27.94
CA GLU A 347 -1.57 -7.48 26.65
C GLU A 347 -0.56 -6.82 25.71
N ILE A 348 0.56 -7.50 25.41
CA ILE A 348 1.58 -7.00 24.47
C ILE A 348 1.06 -7.08 23.03
N THR A 349 0.35 -8.16 22.70
CA THR A 349 -0.17 -8.42 21.36
C THR A 349 -1.43 -7.58 21.11
N VAL A 350 -1.44 -6.83 20.02
CA VAL A 350 -2.59 -6.00 19.62
C VAL A 350 -3.13 -6.47 18.28
N ALA A 351 -4.43 -6.29 18.07
CA ALA A 351 -5.06 -6.52 16.77
C ALA A 351 -4.34 -5.71 15.67
N PRO A 352 -4.06 -6.32 14.51
CA PRO A 352 -3.51 -5.61 13.36
C PRO A 352 -4.41 -4.45 12.91
N CYS A 353 -3.79 -3.39 12.37
CA CYS A 353 -4.48 -2.24 11.81
C CYS A 353 -5.49 -2.64 10.72
N ILE A 354 -5.15 -3.65 9.92
CA ILE A 354 -6.02 -4.16 8.84
C ILE A 354 -7.30 -4.77 9.39
N GLU A 355 -7.26 -5.38 10.57
CA GLU A 355 -8.43 -5.94 11.23
C GLU A 355 -9.34 -4.81 11.74
N ALA A 356 -8.76 -3.77 12.35
CA ALA A 356 -9.51 -2.62 12.83
C ALA A 356 -10.29 -1.90 11.71
N ILE A 357 -9.66 -1.68 10.55
CA ILE A 357 -10.29 -1.02 9.38
C ILE A 357 -11.07 -1.99 8.46
N SER A 358 -11.04 -3.29 8.75
CA SER A 358 -11.71 -4.30 7.92
C SER A 358 -13.21 -4.05 7.72
N PRO A 359 -13.99 -3.52 8.69
CA PRO A 359 -15.40 -3.25 8.48
C PRO A 359 -15.63 -2.23 7.35
N ASP A 360 -14.81 -1.18 7.29
CA ASP A 360 -14.89 -0.16 6.23
C ASP A 360 -14.49 -0.71 4.87
N PHE A 361 -13.48 -1.59 4.84
CA PHE A 361 -13.05 -2.24 3.60
C PHE A 361 -14.11 -3.20 3.05
N VAL A 362 -14.74 -3.99 3.93
CA VAL A 362 -15.85 -4.87 3.56
C VAL A 362 -17.05 -4.07 3.08
N MET A 363 -17.42 -3.00 3.79
CA MET A 363 -18.53 -2.13 3.42
C MET A 363 -18.28 -1.44 2.08
N ALA A 364 -17.09 -0.87 1.86
CA ALA A 364 -16.71 -0.29 0.57
C ALA A 364 -16.82 -1.32 -0.56
N THR A 365 -16.26 -2.51 -0.34
CA THR A 365 -16.25 -3.59 -1.32
C THR A 365 -17.68 -4.03 -1.65
N ALA A 366 -18.56 -4.17 -0.65
CA ALA A 366 -19.96 -4.54 -0.86
C ALA A 366 -20.71 -3.48 -1.68
N ILE A 367 -20.54 -2.20 -1.35
CA ILE A 367 -21.13 -1.07 -2.09
C ILE A 367 -20.68 -1.12 -3.55
N VAL A 368 -19.38 -1.24 -3.80
CA VAL A 368 -18.87 -1.21 -5.18
C VAL A 368 -19.15 -2.46 -5.97
N CYS A 369 -19.27 -3.63 -5.32
CA CYS A 369 -19.77 -4.84 -5.97
C CYS A 369 -21.21 -4.61 -6.47
N ALA A 370 -22.09 -4.06 -5.63
CA ALA A 370 -23.46 -3.74 -6.04
C ALA A 370 -23.49 -2.71 -7.19
N LEU A 371 -22.71 -1.62 -7.09
CA LEU A 371 -22.63 -0.61 -8.15
C LEU A 371 -22.04 -1.18 -9.45
N SER A 372 -21.05 -2.06 -9.37
CA SER A 372 -20.42 -2.70 -10.53
C SER A 372 -21.39 -3.63 -11.28
N LEU A 373 -22.37 -4.21 -10.58
CA LEU A 373 -23.45 -4.99 -11.16
C LEU A 373 -24.57 -4.08 -11.72
N LEU A 374 -24.97 -3.04 -10.98
CA LEU A 374 -26.05 -2.14 -11.37
C LEU A 374 -25.71 -1.29 -12.60
N TYR A 375 -24.44 -0.89 -12.76
CA TYR A 375 -24.05 0.01 -13.85
C TYR A 375 -24.31 -0.59 -15.25
N PRO A 376 -23.86 -1.81 -15.60
CA PRO A 376 -24.22 -2.45 -16.86
C PRO A 376 -25.72 -2.70 -17.01
N LEU A 377 -26.42 -3.03 -15.91
CA LEU A 377 -27.87 -3.25 -15.91
C LEU A 377 -28.64 -2.01 -16.33
N ILE A 378 -28.27 -0.85 -15.81
CA ILE A 378 -28.92 0.43 -16.12
C ILE A 378 -28.61 0.83 -17.58
N GLN A 379 -27.35 0.69 -18.01
CA GLN A 379 -26.96 1.10 -19.36
C GLN A 379 -27.56 0.23 -20.46
N GLN A 380 -27.56 -1.10 -20.28
CA GLN A 380 -27.98 -2.05 -21.33
C GLN A 380 -29.42 -2.52 -21.16
N ARG A 381 -30.05 -2.27 -20.01
CA ARG A 381 -31.39 -2.75 -19.63
C ARG A 381 -31.55 -4.27 -19.79
N LYS A 382 -30.44 -5.01 -19.69
CA LYS A 382 -30.38 -6.46 -19.81
C LYS A 382 -29.55 -7.02 -18.67
N PHE A 383 -30.11 -8.00 -17.97
CA PHE A 383 -29.42 -8.70 -16.89
C PHE A 383 -28.39 -9.70 -17.39
N TRP A 384 -28.71 -10.36 -18.51
CA TRP A 384 -27.85 -11.37 -19.11
C TRP A 384 -27.18 -10.82 -20.37
N LEU A 385 -25.87 -11.02 -20.45
CA LEU A 385 -25.09 -10.88 -21.67
C LEU A 385 -25.16 -12.20 -22.44
N ASP A 386 -25.60 -12.14 -23.70
CA ASP A 386 -25.61 -13.30 -24.61
C ASP A 386 -24.22 -13.46 -25.23
N THR A 387 -23.59 -14.62 -25.04
CA THR A 387 -22.26 -14.98 -25.58
C THR A 387 -22.34 -15.93 -26.78
N ASN A 388 -23.54 -16.31 -27.23
CA ASN A 388 -23.70 -17.20 -28.38
C ASN A 388 -23.12 -16.62 -29.68
N TYR A 389 -23.00 -15.29 -29.78
CA TYR A 389 -22.42 -14.63 -30.95
C TYR A 389 -20.91 -14.87 -31.10
N PHE A 390 -20.21 -15.35 -30.06
CA PHE A 390 -18.77 -15.67 -30.15
C PHE A 390 -18.50 -16.75 -31.20
N HIS A 391 -19.45 -17.68 -31.39
CA HIS A 391 -19.34 -18.72 -32.42
C HIS A 391 -19.45 -18.19 -33.86
N LYS A 392 -19.84 -16.92 -34.06
CA LYS A 392 -19.94 -16.29 -35.38
C LYS A 392 -18.64 -15.62 -35.84
N ASN A 393 -17.60 -15.60 -34.98
CA ASN A 393 -16.32 -14.98 -35.26
C ASN A 393 -15.18 -15.95 -34.90
N GLU A 394 -14.28 -16.22 -35.83
CA GLU A 394 -13.28 -17.28 -35.70
C GLU A 394 -12.24 -16.96 -34.61
N PHE A 395 -11.88 -15.69 -34.45
CA PHE A 395 -11.02 -15.24 -33.36
C PHE A 395 -11.70 -15.43 -31.99
N LEU A 396 -12.93 -14.95 -31.82
CA LEU A 396 -13.67 -15.04 -30.55
C LEU A 396 -14.00 -16.49 -30.17
N SER A 397 -14.24 -17.37 -31.14
CA SER A 397 -14.55 -18.78 -30.88
C SER A 397 -13.34 -19.60 -30.43
N ASN A 398 -12.14 -19.22 -30.88
CA ASN A 398 -10.89 -19.85 -30.47
C ASN A 398 -10.40 -19.34 -29.11
N GLU A 399 -10.85 -18.15 -28.72
CA GLU A 399 -10.58 -17.55 -27.42
C GLU A 399 -11.51 -18.07 -26.31
N PHE A 400 -11.09 -17.90 -25.05
CA PHE A 400 -11.91 -18.32 -23.91
C PHE A 400 -13.26 -17.57 -23.87
N VAL A 401 -14.36 -18.34 -23.82
CA VAL A 401 -15.74 -17.86 -23.62
C VAL A 401 -16.13 -18.02 -22.13
N PRO A 402 -16.53 -16.94 -21.43
CA PRO A 402 -16.88 -17.02 -20.02
C PRO A 402 -18.25 -17.70 -19.80
N ASN A 403 -18.40 -18.52 -18.74
CA ASN A 403 -19.61 -19.33 -18.50
C ASN A 403 -20.62 -18.76 -17.48
N TYR A 404 -20.25 -17.76 -16.66
CA TYR A 404 -21.14 -17.23 -15.59
C TYR A 404 -21.00 -15.73 -15.37
N VAL A 405 -19.76 -15.25 -15.24
CA VAL A 405 -19.45 -13.84 -14.96
C VAL A 405 -18.38 -13.36 -15.93
N THR A 406 -18.43 -12.10 -16.35
CA THR A 406 -17.34 -11.44 -17.08
C THR A 406 -17.24 -9.98 -16.67
N PHE A 407 -16.03 -9.46 -16.70
CA PHE A 407 -15.68 -8.07 -16.53
C PHE A 407 -15.51 -7.35 -17.87
N LEU A 408 -15.28 -8.11 -18.94
CA LEU A 408 -15.01 -7.58 -20.27
C LEU A 408 -16.28 -6.95 -20.89
N PRO A 409 -16.21 -5.76 -21.52
CA PRO A 409 -17.28 -5.17 -22.34
C PRO A 409 -17.55 -5.95 -23.64
N LEU A 410 -18.02 -7.19 -23.56
CA LEU A 410 -18.20 -8.04 -24.74
C LEU A 410 -19.63 -8.00 -25.28
N TYR A 411 -20.05 -6.86 -25.84
CA TYR A 411 -21.36 -6.75 -26.50
C TYR A 411 -21.28 -7.04 -28.00
N GLU A 412 -22.30 -7.72 -28.55
CA GLU A 412 -22.43 -7.91 -30.00
C GLU A 412 -22.50 -6.55 -30.75
N THR A 413 -23.00 -5.50 -30.09
CA THR A 413 -23.05 -4.12 -30.63
C THR A 413 -21.68 -3.48 -30.79
N GLU A 414 -20.66 -3.97 -30.08
CA GLU A 414 -19.29 -3.48 -30.24
C GLU A 414 -18.58 -4.11 -31.45
N CYS A 415 -19.11 -5.21 -31.98
CA CYS A 415 -18.62 -5.84 -33.20
C CYS A 415 -19.18 -5.14 -34.45
N ILE A 416 -18.42 -5.18 -35.55
CA ILE A 416 -18.87 -4.69 -36.85
C ILE A 416 -19.58 -5.82 -37.57
N LYS A 417 -20.87 -5.64 -37.84
CA LYS A 417 -21.67 -6.62 -38.58
C LYS A 417 -21.62 -6.32 -40.07
N TYR A 418 -21.17 -7.29 -40.87
CA TYR A 418 -21.18 -7.21 -42.33
C TYR A 418 -21.86 -8.46 -42.89
N GLY A 419 -23.14 -8.30 -43.29
CA GLY A 419 -23.99 -9.43 -43.66
C GLY A 419 -24.19 -10.40 -42.48
N SER A 420 -23.83 -11.67 -42.70
CA SER A 420 -23.89 -12.73 -41.68
C SER A 420 -22.62 -12.85 -40.82
N LYS A 421 -21.53 -12.18 -41.19
CA LYS A 421 -20.24 -12.23 -40.48
C LYS A 421 -20.11 -11.11 -39.44
N LEU A 422 -19.44 -11.42 -38.33
CA LEU A 422 -19.10 -10.46 -37.28
C LEU A 422 -17.59 -10.24 -37.27
N PHE A 423 -17.18 -8.98 -37.23
CA PHE A 423 -15.78 -8.58 -37.14
C PHE A 423 -15.52 -7.93 -35.78
N ALA A 424 -14.57 -8.48 -35.03
CA ALA A 424 -14.03 -7.88 -33.81
C ALA A 424 -13.13 -6.69 -34.15
N LYS A 425 -13.22 -5.62 -33.36
CA LYS A 425 -12.38 -4.43 -33.53
C LYS A 425 -10.98 -4.69 -32.95
N ALA A 426 -10.00 -3.92 -33.41
CA ALA A 426 -8.65 -3.95 -32.83
C ALA A 426 -8.64 -3.66 -31.31
N SER A 427 -9.57 -2.82 -30.82
CA SER A 427 -9.73 -2.54 -29.38
C SER A 427 -10.15 -3.77 -28.59
N THR A 428 -10.92 -4.66 -29.20
CA THR A 428 -11.33 -5.94 -28.61
C THR A 428 -10.12 -6.88 -28.48
N LEU A 429 -9.23 -6.93 -29.48
CA LEU A 429 -7.98 -7.69 -29.38
C LEU A 429 -7.07 -7.17 -28.26
N ALA A 430 -6.92 -5.85 -28.14
CA ALA A 430 -6.16 -5.23 -27.06
C ALA A 430 -6.77 -5.50 -25.67
N LEU A 431 -8.10 -5.50 -25.57
CA LEU A 431 -8.84 -5.86 -24.37
C LEU A 431 -8.59 -7.33 -23.95
N PHE A 432 -8.43 -8.24 -24.91
CA PHE A 432 -8.03 -9.62 -24.64
C PHE A 432 -6.54 -9.79 -24.28
N GLY A 433 -5.75 -8.72 -24.40
CA GLY A 433 -4.31 -8.74 -24.11
C GLY A 433 -3.44 -9.07 -25.31
N TYR A 434 -3.91 -8.78 -26.53
CA TYR A 434 -3.15 -8.97 -27.76
C TYR A 434 -2.74 -7.65 -28.43
N ALA A 435 -1.59 -7.69 -29.10
CA ALA A 435 -1.09 -6.61 -29.93
C ALA A 435 -0.98 -7.06 -31.39
N ILE A 436 -1.08 -6.09 -32.30
CA ILE A 436 -0.89 -6.31 -33.74
C ILE A 436 0.36 -5.57 -34.19
N ILE A 437 1.25 -6.28 -34.86
CA ILE A 437 2.46 -5.75 -35.46
C ILE A 437 2.48 -6.07 -36.96
N GLU A 438 3.21 -5.24 -37.70
CA GLU A 438 3.44 -5.38 -39.13
C GLU A 438 4.93 -5.51 -39.40
N GLU A 439 5.29 -6.30 -40.41
CA GLU A 439 6.66 -6.38 -40.90
C GLU A 439 6.99 -5.12 -41.70
N GLU A 440 8.09 -4.47 -41.36
CA GLU A 440 8.64 -3.41 -42.20
C GLU A 440 8.95 -4.01 -43.57
N LYS A 441 8.30 -3.47 -44.61
CA LYS A 441 8.56 -3.88 -45.98
C LYS A 441 10.03 -3.56 -46.28
N THR A 442 10.88 -4.57 -46.19
CA THR A 442 12.22 -4.47 -46.74
C THR A 442 12.04 -4.21 -48.23
N SER A 443 12.57 -3.09 -48.70
CA SER A 443 12.62 -2.76 -50.12
C SER A 443 13.59 -3.70 -50.82
N THR A 444 13.29 -5.00 -50.84
CA THR A 444 13.88 -5.89 -51.83
C THR A 444 13.24 -5.52 -53.15
N ILE A 445 14.01 -4.86 -54.00
CA ILE A 445 13.70 -4.66 -55.41
C ILE A 445 13.52 -6.07 -55.99
N GLU A 446 12.29 -6.55 -56.06
CA GLU A 446 11.96 -7.72 -56.86
C GLU A 446 12.12 -7.31 -58.32
N VAL A 447 13.27 -7.68 -58.90
CA VAL A 447 13.47 -7.61 -60.35
C VAL A 447 12.51 -8.64 -60.95
N LYS A 448 11.33 -8.19 -61.36
CA LYS A 448 10.40 -8.99 -62.15
C LYS A 448 11.12 -9.45 -63.42
N PRO A 449 11.32 -10.76 -63.66
CA PRO A 449 11.70 -11.21 -64.98
C PRO A 449 10.55 -10.84 -65.93
N ALA A 450 10.89 -10.15 -67.01
CA ALA A 450 9.93 -9.70 -68.01
C ALA A 450 9.35 -10.94 -68.72
N GLY A 451 8.16 -11.39 -68.28
CA GLY A 451 7.40 -12.39 -69.02
C GLY A 451 6.61 -13.39 -68.18
N THR A 452 5.67 -12.92 -67.37
CA THR A 452 4.50 -13.73 -66.99
C THR A 452 3.38 -12.81 -66.50
N HIS A 453 2.38 -12.59 -67.36
CA HIS A 453 1.07 -12.11 -66.93
C HIS A 453 0.35 -13.29 -66.25
N GLN A 454 0.69 -13.56 -65.00
CA GLN A 454 -0.23 -14.22 -64.08
C GLN A 454 -0.74 -13.16 -63.12
N HIS A 455 -2.05 -13.14 -62.93
CA HIS A 455 -2.73 -12.32 -61.94
C HIS A 455 -2.13 -12.60 -60.55
N ASP A 456 -1.16 -11.79 -60.14
CA ASP A 456 -0.86 -11.60 -58.73
C ASP A 456 -2.11 -10.97 -58.13
N HIS A 457 -2.94 -11.79 -57.50
CA HIS A 457 -3.83 -11.30 -56.47
C HIS A 457 -2.96 -10.45 -55.53
N HIS A 458 -3.24 -9.15 -55.45
CA HIS A 458 -2.69 -8.31 -54.39
C HIS A 458 -3.06 -8.94 -53.04
N GLU A 459 -2.17 -9.77 -52.49
CA GLU A 459 -2.30 -10.27 -51.13
C GLU A 459 -2.20 -9.06 -50.20
N GLY A 460 -3.27 -8.79 -49.44
CA GLY A 460 -3.31 -7.69 -48.49
C GLY A 460 -2.19 -7.80 -47.45
N PRO A 461 -1.86 -6.70 -46.74
CA PRO A 461 -0.82 -6.71 -45.72
C PRO A 461 -1.08 -7.81 -44.68
N MET A 462 -0.06 -8.61 -44.40
CA MET A 462 -0.10 -9.65 -43.37
C MET A 462 0.16 -9.03 -42.01
N PHE A 463 -0.83 -9.10 -41.12
CA PHE A 463 -0.68 -8.63 -39.75
C PHE A 463 -0.35 -9.81 -38.83
N VAL A 464 0.55 -9.61 -37.87
CA VAL A 464 0.95 -10.64 -36.91
C VAL A 464 0.38 -10.27 -35.54
N VAL A 465 -0.26 -11.24 -34.89
CA VAL A 465 -0.85 -11.11 -33.55
C VAL A 465 0.09 -11.72 -32.51
N ILE A 466 0.44 -10.93 -31.50
CA ILE A 466 1.31 -11.32 -30.38
C ILE A 466 0.64 -10.98 -29.05
N ASN A 467 1.16 -11.53 -27.94
CA ASN A 467 0.73 -11.10 -26.62
C ASN A 467 1.16 -9.65 -26.37
N LEU A 468 0.36 -8.89 -25.63
CA LEU A 468 0.64 -7.49 -25.34
C LEU A 468 1.95 -7.26 -24.55
N PRO A 469 2.30 -8.06 -23.53
CA PRO A 469 3.59 -7.93 -22.85
C PRO A 469 4.81 -8.10 -23.77
N ASP A 470 4.65 -8.86 -24.85
CA ASP A 470 5.70 -9.12 -25.83
C ASP A 470 5.86 -7.97 -26.85
N LEU A 471 4.98 -6.96 -26.81
CA LEU A 471 5.00 -5.84 -27.74
C LEU A 471 6.31 -5.04 -27.66
N LEU A 472 6.72 -4.60 -26.47
CA LEU A 472 7.96 -3.83 -26.34
C LEU A 472 9.19 -4.65 -26.81
N PRO A 473 9.38 -5.91 -26.37
CA PRO A 473 10.44 -6.77 -26.90
C PRO A 473 10.42 -6.91 -28.42
N SER A 474 9.24 -7.01 -29.05
CA SER A 474 9.12 -7.19 -30.51
C SER A 474 9.58 -6.00 -31.36
N LEU A 475 9.65 -4.80 -30.76
CA LEU A 475 9.99 -3.55 -31.46
C LEU A 475 11.47 -3.17 -31.31
N LEU A 476 12.24 -3.89 -30.49
CA LEU A 476 13.63 -3.55 -30.23
C LEU A 476 14.54 -4.01 -31.39
N PRO A 477 15.53 -3.20 -31.80
CA PRO A 477 16.38 -3.48 -32.97
C PRO A 477 17.33 -4.68 -32.76
N HIS A 478 17.54 -5.09 -31.52
CA HIS A 478 18.28 -6.29 -31.17
C HIS A 478 17.31 -7.23 -30.46
N ASN A 479 16.59 -8.05 -31.24
CA ASN A 479 15.65 -9.05 -30.75
C ASN A 479 16.38 -10.18 -30.00
N ILE A 480 16.91 -9.87 -28.80
CA ILE A 480 17.54 -10.83 -27.88
C ILE A 480 16.53 -11.95 -27.57
N PHE A 481 15.28 -11.54 -27.33
CA PHE A 481 14.12 -12.41 -27.19
C PHE A 481 13.31 -12.42 -28.50
N ALA A 482 12.83 -13.59 -28.92
CA ALA A 482 11.96 -13.75 -30.08
C ALA A 482 10.54 -14.11 -29.58
N PRO A 483 9.63 -13.14 -29.51
CA PRO A 483 8.27 -13.37 -29.06
C PRO A 483 7.52 -14.45 -29.82
N HIS A 484 6.54 -15.06 -29.15
CA HIS A 484 5.66 -16.05 -29.74
C HIS A 484 4.56 -15.38 -30.58
N ILE A 485 4.30 -15.96 -31.75
CA ILE A 485 3.19 -15.56 -32.62
C ILE A 485 1.95 -16.34 -32.18
N VAL A 486 0.88 -15.63 -31.86
CA VAL A 486 -0.42 -16.20 -31.49
C VAL A 486 -1.23 -16.54 -32.74
N GLY A 487 -1.20 -15.65 -33.73
CA GLY A 487 -1.89 -15.83 -35.00
C GLY A 487 -1.50 -14.79 -36.03
N THR A 488 -2.06 -14.92 -37.22
CA THR A 488 -1.86 -13.99 -38.33
C THR A 488 -3.21 -13.58 -38.89
N VAL A 489 -3.35 -12.31 -39.27
CA VAL A 489 -4.56 -11.81 -39.91
C VAL A 489 -4.25 -11.47 -41.36
N ARG A 490 -4.97 -12.11 -42.28
CA ARG A 490 -4.90 -11.86 -43.73
C ARG A 490 -6.30 -11.59 -44.25
N ASN A 491 -6.50 -10.47 -44.93
CA ASN A 491 -7.82 -10.06 -45.45
C ASN A 491 -8.95 -10.14 -44.39
N TYR A 492 -8.67 -9.66 -43.18
CA TYR A 492 -9.55 -9.73 -42.01
C TYR A 492 -9.88 -11.13 -41.48
N GLN A 493 -9.29 -12.21 -42.02
CA GLN A 493 -9.47 -13.57 -41.51
C GLN A 493 -8.36 -13.91 -40.51
N TYR A 494 -8.76 -14.40 -39.34
CA TYR A 494 -7.84 -14.89 -38.32
C TYR A 494 -7.36 -16.29 -38.67
N GLN A 495 -6.05 -16.52 -38.61
CA GLN A 495 -5.47 -17.85 -38.67
C GLN A 495 -4.58 -18.06 -37.45
N MET A 496 -4.91 -19.08 -36.65
CA MET A 496 -4.11 -19.43 -35.48
C MET A 496 -2.74 -19.95 -35.92
N ALA A 497 -1.69 -19.44 -35.31
CA ALA A 497 -0.34 -19.90 -35.61
C ALA A 497 -0.08 -21.27 -34.96
N PRO A 498 0.72 -22.15 -35.59
CA PRO A 498 1.15 -23.39 -34.94
C PRO A 498 1.89 -23.10 -33.62
N PRO A 499 1.74 -23.98 -32.61
CA PRO A 499 2.43 -23.80 -31.34
C PRO A 499 3.95 -23.74 -31.53
N GLY A 500 4.60 -22.79 -30.85
CA GLY A 500 6.05 -22.60 -30.94
C GLY A 500 6.52 -21.66 -32.07
N THR A 501 5.61 -21.15 -32.91
CA THR A 501 5.95 -20.15 -33.93
C THR A 501 6.43 -18.85 -33.25
N ARG A 502 7.53 -18.27 -33.75
CA ARG A 502 8.18 -17.08 -33.17
C ARG A 502 8.49 -16.04 -34.23
N LEU A 503 8.61 -14.78 -33.80
CA LEU A 503 9.04 -13.68 -34.66
C LEU A 503 10.47 -13.88 -35.14
N ARG A 504 10.75 -13.39 -36.35
CA ARG A 504 12.09 -13.45 -36.95
C ARG A 504 12.98 -12.39 -36.30
N LYS A 505 14.12 -12.81 -35.75
CA LYS A 505 15.05 -11.89 -35.07
C LYS A 505 15.64 -10.82 -35.99
N THR A 506 15.73 -11.11 -37.29
CA THR A 506 16.34 -10.26 -38.32
C THR A 506 15.37 -9.27 -38.97
N THR A 507 14.07 -9.39 -38.70
CA THR A 507 13.05 -8.55 -39.31
C THR A 507 12.73 -7.39 -38.36
N HIS A 508 12.62 -6.19 -38.90
CA HIS A 508 12.11 -5.04 -38.16
C HIS A 508 10.58 -5.04 -38.19
N TYR A 509 9.98 -4.93 -37.01
CA TYR A 509 8.54 -4.88 -36.85
C TYR A 509 8.14 -3.49 -36.36
N PHE A 510 6.99 -3.01 -36.82
CA PHE A 510 6.38 -1.80 -36.29
C PHE A 510 5.00 -2.08 -35.72
N MET A 511 4.64 -1.35 -34.67
CA MET A 511 3.32 -1.45 -34.07
C MET A 511 2.26 -0.94 -35.04
N SER A 512 1.28 -1.78 -35.34
CA SER A 512 0.10 -1.39 -36.10
C SER A 512 -0.92 -0.69 -35.20
N LYS A 513 -1.78 0.15 -35.78
CA LYS A 513 -2.98 0.66 -35.09
C LYS A 513 -4.05 -0.43 -34.92
N GLY A 514 -3.81 -1.59 -35.52
CA GLY A 514 -4.65 -2.76 -35.48
C GLY A 514 -5.60 -2.84 -36.68
N THR A 515 -6.10 -4.04 -36.91
CA THR A 515 -7.08 -4.35 -37.95
C THR A 515 -8.29 -5.04 -37.33
N CYS A 516 -9.42 -5.05 -38.05
CA CYS A 516 -10.57 -5.84 -37.63
C CYS A 516 -10.32 -7.33 -37.95
N VAL A 517 -10.98 -8.21 -37.20
CA VAL A 517 -10.75 -9.65 -37.32
C VAL A 517 -12.08 -10.38 -37.34
N SER A 518 -12.32 -11.19 -38.36
CA SER A 518 -13.51 -12.04 -38.53
C SER A 518 -13.37 -13.39 -37.87
#